data_AF-A0A1H3EXE0-F1
#
_entry.id   AF-A0A1H3EXE0-F1
#
_cell.length_a   1.000
_cell.length_b   1.000
_cell.length_c   1.000
_cell.angle_alpha   90.00
_cell.angle_beta   90.00
_cell.angle_gamma   90.00
#
_symmetry.space_group_name_H-M   'P 1'
#
loop_
_entity.id
_entity.type
_entity.pdbx_description
1 polymer ?
#
loop_
_entity_poly.entity_id
_entity_poly.type
_entity_poly.pdbx_seq_one_letter_code
_entity_poly.pdbx_strand_id
1 'polypeptide(L)'
;MEMRKIGAFISSLRKKQGMTQAEFAQRLGISHQAVSKWERGESLPDIGMLPAISRLLEASIDELLAGESKIVLVQETASVQSAAGEEQYIIEKPQGEESIDEEVSVAIEIEPAEAQVEEQEEQEEQDDDSNDTDDDSHPSLQAILRLAPFLGSDTIDEMLGYVEEGRLSADVIQGLAPFISKSSLARLVDKAALGKLDMRQLGGLAPFLDTEQIDRLVLQAEEGTIDWQVVQALAPFISRDTLDRLVDRIAAGSIDARQIVGLAPFLSRESIEKLLEHVESGLLGADILSSLAPFIHKEALEKLVRGMLEKTLTRSAE
;
A
#
# COMPACT_ATOMS: atom_id res chain seq x y z
N MET A 1 -33.40 -16.23 2.87
CA MET A 1 -32.41 -16.73 3.84
C MET A 1 -32.74 -16.10 5.19
N GLU A 2 -33.16 -16.88 6.19
CA GLU A 2 -33.66 -16.34 7.47
C GLU A 2 -32.53 -16.14 8.48
N MET A 3 -32.13 -14.88 8.70
CA MET A 3 -30.98 -14.53 9.56
C MET A 3 -31.14 -15.02 11.00
N ARG A 4 -32.36 -15.00 11.56
CA ARG A 4 -32.63 -15.56 12.89
C ARG A 4 -32.43 -17.07 12.95
N LYS A 5 -32.78 -17.80 11.88
CA LYS A 5 -32.63 -19.26 11.81
C LYS A 5 -31.15 -19.64 11.82
N ILE A 6 -30.35 -18.95 11.00
CA ILE A 6 -28.89 -19.11 10.95
C ILE A 6 -28.26 -18.76 12.30
N GLY A 7 -28.60 -17.60 12.87
CA GLY A 7 -28.10 -17.16 14.17
C GLY A 7 -28.40 -18.14 15.31
N ALA A 8 -29.64 -18.64 15.38
CA ALA A 8 -30.05 -19.64 16.37
C ALA A 8 -29.30 -20.97 16.17
N PHE A 9 -29.06 -21.37 14.92
CA PHE A 9 -28.31 -22.58 14.60
C PHE A 9 -26.84 -22.48 15.01
N ILE A 10 -26.16 -21.37 14.69
CA ILE A 10 -24.79 -21.06 15.15
C ILE A 10 -24.72 -21.08 16.68
N SER A 11 -25.68 -20.45 17.36
CA SER A 11 -25.78 -20.46 18.83
C SER A 11 -25.90 -21.89 19.37
N SER A 12 -26.68 -22.75 18.71
CA SER A 12 -26.90 -24.12 19.13
C SER A 12 -25.63 -24.98 18.98
N LEU A 13 -24.91 -24.84 17.86
CA LEU A 13 -23.67 -25.58 17.61
C LEU A 13 -22.57 -25.14 18.58
N ARG A 14 -22.42 -23.83 18.81
CA ARG A 14 -21.48 -23.30 19.80
C ARG A 14 -21.74 -23.86 21.19
N LYS A 15 -23.01 -23.90 21.61
CA LYS A 15 -23.41 -24.46 22.92
C LYS A 15 -23.16 -25.97 23.00
N LYS A 16 -23.34 -26.73 21.91
CA LYS A 16 -22.99 -28.16 21.86
C LYS A 16 -21.51 -28.39 22.08
N GLN A 17 -20.66 -27.49 21.56
CA GLN A 17 -19.21 -27.50 21.78
C GLN A 17 -18.79 -26.91 23.14
N GLY A 18 -19.74 -26.57 24.03
CA GLY A 18 -19.46 -26.09 25.39
C GLY A 18 -18.85 -24.68 25.48
N MET A 19 -18.79 -23.93 24.38
CA MET A 19 -18.13 -22.62 24.34
C MET A 19 -19.07 -21.48 24.74
N THR A 20 -18.55 -20.46 25.43
CA THR A 20 -19.22 -19.16 25.60
C THR A 20 -19.14 -18.30 24.32
N GLN A 21 -19.96 -17.25 24.20
CA GLN A 21 -19.88 -16.32 23.07
C GLN A 21 -18.50 -15.63 23.00
N ALA A 22 -17.87 -15.37 24.15
CA ALA A 22 -16.59 -14.69 24.23
C ALA A 22 -15.44 -15.58 23.77
N GLU A 23 -15.43 -16.85 24.19
CA GLU A 23 -14.45 -17.84 23.74
C GLU A 23 -14.60 -18.15 22.25
N PHE A 24 -15.85 -18.23 21.75
CA PHE A 24 -16.11 -18.43 20.33
C PHE A 24 -15.62 -17.23 19.50
N ALA A 25 -15.84 -16.00 19.98
CA ALA A 25 -15.34 -14.80 19.34
C ALA A 25 -13.80 -14.75 19.34
N GLN A 26 -13.16 -15.10 20.46
CA GLN A 26 -11.72 -15.14 20.60
C GLN A 26 -11.07 -16.16 19.65
N ARG A 27 -11.65 -17.36 19.54
CA ARG A 27 -11.16 -18.41 18.62
C ARG A 27 -11.31 -18.04 17.14
N LEU A 28 -12.25 -17.15 16.83
CA LEU A 28 -12.46 -16.61 15.48
C LEU A 28 -11.73 -15.28 15.26
N GLY A 29 -11.01 -14.75 16.25
CA GLY A 29 -10.30 -13.47 16.14
C GLY A 29 -11.23 -12.25 15.97
N ILE A 30 -12.46 -12.31 16.47
CA ILE A 30 -13.45 -11.24 16.35
C ILE A 30 -13.99 -10.76 17.69
N SER A 31 -14.76 -9.66 17.67
CA SER A 31 -15.40 -9.14 18.87
C SER A 31 -16.57 -10.01 19.36
N HIS A 32 -16.73 -10.11 20.68
CA HIS A 32 -17.89 -10.74 21.32
C HIS A 32 -19.24 -10.17 20.83
N GLN A 33 -19.27 -8.86 20.53
CA GLN A 33 -20.46 -8.18 20.03
C GLN A 33 -20.89 -8.70 18.65
N ALA A 34 -19.94 -9.06 17.77
CA ALA A 34 -20.25 -9.62 16.46
C ALA A 34 -21.01 -10.95 16.60
N VAL A 35 -20.48 -11.87 17.42
CA VAL A 35 -21.15 -13.14 17.74
C VAL A 35 -22.55 -12.92 18.34
N SER A 36 -22.68 -11.96 19.27
CA SER A 36 -23.98 -11.63 19.88
C SER A 36 -25.02 -11.14 18.87
N LYS A 37 -24.59 -10.33 17.89
CA LYS A 37 -25.48 -9.85 16.82
C LYS A 37 -25.85 -10.96 15.85
N TRP A 38 -24.93 -11.88 15.55
CA TRP A 38 -25.23 -13.05 14.71
C TRP A 38 -26.29 -13.94 15.36
N GLU A 39 -26.09 -14.31 16.63
CA GLU A 39 -27.00 -15.24 17.31
C GLU A 39 -28.39 -14.66 17.55
N ARG A 40 -28.53 -13.34 17.62
CA ARG A 40 -29.82 -12.64 17.68
C ARG A 40 -30.45 -12.41 16.29
N GLY A 41 -29.74 -12.75 15.21
CA GLY A 41 -30.17 -12.57 13.83
C GLY A 41 -30.18 -11.11 13.37
N GLU A 42 -29.40 -10.25 14.02
CA GLU A 42 -29.27 -8.82 13.67
C GLU A 42 -28.24 -8.59 12.56
N SER A 43 -27.31 -9.53 12.37
CA SER A 43 -26.34 -9.55 11.28
C SER A 43 -25.98 -11.00 10.93
N LEU A 44 -25.30 -11.21 9.81
CA LEU A 44 -24.74 -12.51 9.45
C LEU A 44 -23.22 -12.48 9.60
N PRO A 45 -22.58 -13.64 9.79
CA PRO A 45 -21.15 -13.75 9.57
C PRO A 45 -20.81 -13.37 8.13
N ASP A 46 -19.68 -12.71 7.94
CA ASP A 46 -19.16 -12.46 6.60
C ASP A 46 -18.94 -13.80 5.88
N ILE A 47 -19.14 -13.82 4.56
CA ILE A 47 -18.93 -15.00 3.72
C ILE A 47 -17.51 -15.56 3.89
N GLY A 48 -16.51 -14.69 4.07
CA GLY A 48 -15.13 -15.07 4.34
C GLY A 48 -14.91 -15.75 5.70
N MET A 49 -15.83 -15.57 6.64
CA MET A 49 -15.79 -16.22 7.96
C MET A 49 -16.44 -17.60 7.98
N LEU A 50 -17.29 -17.91 7.00
CA LEU A 50 -18.01 -19.18 6.95
C LEU A 50 -17.08 -20.41 6.95
N PRO A 51 -15.92 -20.44 6.27
CA PRO A 51 -14.98 -21.55 6.38
C PRO A 51 -14.41 -21.74 7.80
N ALA A 52 -14.12 -20.65 8.50
CA ALA A 52 -13.60 -20.71 9.86
C ALA A 52 -14.68 -21.17 10.85
N ILE A 53 -15.90 -20.64 10.73
CA ILE A 53 -17.07 -21.06 11.52
C ILE A 53 -17.41 -22.53 11.25
N SER A 54 -17.36 -22.95 9.99
CA SER A 54 -17.59 -24.34 9.56
C SER A 54 -16.63 -25.31 10.22
N ARG A 55 -15.31 -25.01 10.20
CA ARG A 55 -14.30 -25.83 10.88
C ARG A 55 -14.48 -25.84 12.39
N LEU A 56 -14.76 -24.68 13.00
CA LEU A 56 -14.83 -24.56 14.45
C LEU A 56 -16.10 -25.17 15.05
N LEU A 57 -17.20 -25.21 14.29
CA LEU A 57 -18.48 -25.77 14.72
C LEU A 57 -18.76 -27.16 14.15
N GLU A 58 -17.83 -27.71 13.35
CA GLU A 58 -17.95 -29.02 12.69
C GLU A 58 -19.25 -29.17 11.88
N ALA A 59 -19.62 -28.10 11.16
CA ALA A 59 -20.82 -28.05 10.32
C ALA A 59 -20.46 -27.54 8.93
N SER A 60 -21.09 -28.06 7.88
CA SER A 60 -20.86 -27.58 6.53
C SER A 60 -21.39 -26.15 6.35
N ILE A 61 -20.82 -25.42 5.39
CA ILE A 61 -21.29 -24.06 5.06
C ILE A 61 -22.76 -24.08 4.63
N ASP A 62 -23.19 -25.10 3.88
CA ASP A 62 -24.58 -25.29 3.50
C ASP A 62 -25.51 -25.45 4.71
N GLU A 63 -25.12 -26.20 5.74
CA GLU A 63 -25.91 -26.35 6.97
C GLU A 63 -25.97 -25.04 7.77
N LEU A 64 -24.84 -24.31 7.83
CA LEU A 64 -24.79 -23.01 8.48
C LEU A 64 -25.75 -22.02 7.81
N LEU A 65 -25.76 -21.96 6.48
CA LEU A 65 -26.63 -21.06 5.71
C LEU A 65 -28.08 -21.53 5.64
N ALA A 66 -28.35 -22.83 5.73
CA ALA A 66 -29.70 -23.39 5.85
C ALA A 66 -30.30 -23.21 7.26
N GLY A 67 -29.43 -23.02 8.26
CA GLY A 67 -29.81 -22.88 9.67
C GLY A 67 -30.36 -24.17 10.28
N GLU A 68 -29.97 -25.32 9.74
CA GLU A 68 -30.37 -26.65 10.21
C GLU A 68 -29.35 -27.71 9.77
N SER A 69 -29.13 -28.72 10.61
CA SER A 69 -28.28 -29.86 10.24
C SER A 69 -29.03 -30.75 9.25
N LYS A 70 -28.36 -31.21 8.20
CA LYS A 70 -28.86 -32.34 7.41
C LYS A 70 -28.56 -33.59 8.23
N ILE A 71 -29.58 -34.18 8.82
CA ILE A 71 -29.43 -35.37 9.65
C ILE A 71 -28.80 -36.49 8.80
N VAL A 72 -27.56 -36.87 9.12
CA VAL A 72 -27.07 -38.22 8.90
C VAL A 72 -26.90 -38.82 10.29
N LEU A 73 -27.84 -39.69 10.68
CA LEU A 73 -27.71 -40.47 11.90
C LEU A 73 -26.58 -41.48 11.70
N VAL A 74 -25.41 -41.21 12.25
CA VAL A 74 -24.46 -42.28 12.57
C VAL A 74 -24.56 -42.48 14.07
N GLN A 75 -25.47 -43.37 14.47
CA GLN A 75 -25.49 -43.90 15.83
C GLN A 75 -24.31 -44.86 15.96
N GLU A 76 -23.36 -44.48 16.81
CA GLU A 76 -22.35 -45.40 17.32
C GLU A 76 -23.05 -46.46 18.18
N THR A 77 -23.27 -47.64 17.61
CA THR A 77 -23.57 -48.85 18.39
C THR A 77 -22.70 -50.00 17.90
N ALA A 78 -21.78 -50.41 18.76
CA ALA A 78 -21.17 -51.72 18.69
C ALA A 78 -22.25 -52.78 18.93
N SER A 79 -22.58 -53.59 17.91
CA SER A 79 -22.70 -55.06 17.97
C SER A 79 -23.50 -55.65 16.79
N VAL A 80 -22.79 -56.41 15.95
CA VAL A 80 -23.12 -57.73 15.36
C VAL A 80 -24.40 -57.91 14.49
N GLN A 81 -24.13 -58.49 13.30
CA GLN A 81 -24.97 -59.37 12.43
C GLN A 81 -25.92 -58.78 11.36
N SER A 82 -25.51 -59.07 10.11
CA SER A 82 -26.26 -59.81 9.08
C SER A 82 -27.16 -59.08 8.06
N ALA A 83 -26.94 -59.50 6.81
CA ALA A 83 -27.84 -59.60 5.65
C ALA A 83 -27.92 -58.44 4.65
N ALA A 84 -27.19 -58.66 3.54
CA ALA A 84 -27.67 -58.66 2.14
C ALA A 84 -28.30 -57.40 1.53
N GLY A 85 -27.69 -56.94 0.43
CA GLY A 85 -28.33 -56.07 -0.55
C GLY A 85 -27.33 -55.20 -1.29
N GLU A 86 -26.87 -55.67 -2.45
CA GLU A 86 -26.10 -54.96 -3.47
C GLU A 86 -26.81 -53.63 -3.86
N GLU A 87 -26.10 -52.54 -4.13
CA GLU A 87 -25.65 -52.19 -5.49
C GLU A 87 -24.47 -51.21 -5.48
N GLN A 88 -23.55 -51.43 -6.42
CA GLN A 88 -22.25 -50.79 -6.57
C GLN A 88 -22.35 -49.44 -7.31
N TYR A 89 -21.53 -48.46 -6.92
CA TYR A 89 -21.04 -47.44 -7.86
C TYR A 89 -19.51 -47.45 -7.85
N ILE A 90 -18.94 -47.69 -9.03
CA ILE A 90 -17.53 -47.97 -9.29
C ILE A 90 -16.72 -46.66 -9.20
N ILE A 91 -15.61 -46.67 -8.45
CA ILE A 91 -14.54 -45.68 -8.58
C ILE A 91 -13.34 -46.42 -9.19
N GLU A 92 -13.06 -46.15 -10.46
CA GLU A 92 -11.85 -46.63 -11.14
C GLU A 92 -10.62 -45.89 -10.60
N LYS A 93 -9.62 -46.64 -10.12
CA LYS A 93 -8.25 -46.16 -9.89
C LYS A 93 -7.40 -46.43 -11.14
N PRO A 94 -6.51 -45.51 -11.57
CA PRO A 94 -5.49 -45.86 -12.54
C PRO A 94 -4.44 -46.77 -11.89
N GLN A 95 -4.21 -47.93 -12.49
CA GLN A 95 -3.14 -48.86 -12.18
C GLN A 95 -1.88 -48.55 -12.99
N GLY A 96 -0.73 -48.87 -12.41
CA GLY A 96 0.56 -48.88 -13.07
C GLY A 96 1.71 -49.19 -12.11
N GLU A 97 1.64 -50.32 -11.42
CA GLU A 97 2.81 -50.99 -10.83
C GLU A 97 3.27 -52.06 -11.83
N GLU A 98 4.55 -52.05 -12.20
CA GLU A 98 5.27 -53.28 -12.49
C GLU A 98 6.57 -53.30 -11.68
N SER A 99 6.72 -54.44 -11.01
CA SER A 99 7.77 -54.93 -10.13
C SER A 99 9.17 -54.97 -10.77
N ILE A 100 10.22 -55.12 -9.94
CA ILE A 100 11.09 -56.31 -9.85
C ILE A 100 12.09 -56.12 -8.69
N ASP A 101 12.23 -57.16 -7.87
CA ASP A 101 13.26 -57.39 -6.85
C ASP A 101 14.68 -57.51 -7.46
N GLU A 102 15.72 -56.97 -6.81
CA GLU A 102 17.01 -57.66 -6.66
C GLU A 102 17.94 -56.94 -5.66
N GLU A 103 18.41 -57.71 -4.68
CA GLU A 103 19.48 -57.34 -3.75
C GLU A 103 20.83 -57.23 -4.48
N VAL A 104 21.57 -56.12 -4.33
CA VAL A 104 23.04 -56.15 -4.30
C VAL A 104 23.56 -55.14 -3.27
N SER A 105 24.23 -55.69 -2.27
CA SER A 105 25.04 -55.00 -1.28
C SER A 105 26.46 -54.78 -1.83
N VAL A 106 26.96 -53.54 -1.79
CA VAL A 106 28.41 -53.28 -1.71
C VAL A 106 28.64 -52.05 -0.84
N ALA A 107 29.24 -52.30 0.32
CA ALA A 107 29.84 -51.29 1.19
C ALA A 107 31.18 -50.84 0.61
N ILE A 108 31.44 -49.53 0.60
CA ILE A 108 32.80 -48.97 0.67
C ILE A 108 32.75 -47.75 1.60
N GLU A 109 33.26 -47.92 2.82
CA GLU A 109 33.73 -46.85 3.70
C GLU A 109 35.07 -46.30 3.19
N ILE A 110 35.32 -44.99 3.34
CA ILE A 110 36.31 -44.40 4.28
C ILE A 110 36.44 -42.88 3.96
N GLU A 111 36.39 -42.08 5.03
CA GLU A 111 36.59 -40.63 5.16
C GLU A 111 38.06 -40.15 4.91
N PRO A 112 38.51 -38.95 5.37
CA PRO A 112 38.24 -37.58 4.89
C PRO A 112 39.56 -36.87 4.49
N ALA A 113 39.49 -35.64 3.96
CA ALA A 113 40.65 -34.75 3.92
C ALA A 113 40.25 -33.28 4.09
N GLU A 114 40.44 -32.77 5.30
CA GLU A 114 40.62 -31.34 5.59
C GLU A 114 42.12 -30.98 5.41
N ALA A 115 42.44 -29.86 4.76
CA ALA A 115 43.36 -28.82 5.27
C ALA A 115 43.74 -27.76 4.21
N GLN A 116 43.27 -26.53 4.49
CA GLN A 116 44.03 -25.27 4.60
C GLN A 116 44.37 -24.39 3.38
N VAL A 117 43.70 -23.21 3.42
CA VAL A 117 44.24 -21.84 3.38
C VAL A 117 44.97 -21.37 2.11
N GLU A 118 44.34 -20.44 1.40
CA GLU A 118 45.02 -19.28 0.81
C GLU A 118 44.09 -18.06 0.91
N GLU A 119 44.57 -17.05 1.65
CA GLU A 119 43.98 -15.72 1.81
C GLU A 119 44.09 -14.94 0.49
N GLN A 120 43.00 -14.36 0.01
CA GLN A 120 43.04 -13.17 -0.84
C GLN A 120 41.99 -12.16 -0.37
N GLU A 121 42.51 -10.98 -0.04
CA GLU A 121 41.84 -9.78 0.42
C GLU A 121 41.05 -9.09 -0.71
N GLU A 122 39.97 -8.43 -0.29
CA GLU A 122 39.35 -7.22 -0.87
C GLU A 122 38.65 -7.29 -2.25
N GLN A 123 37.31 -7.40 -2.20
CA GLN A 123 36.40 -6.42 -2.81
C GLN A 123 35.02 -6.47 -2.13
N GLU A 124 34.73 -5.44 -1.35
CA GLU A 124 33.43 -5.19 -0.72
C GLU A 124 32.37 -4.86 -1.78
N GLU A 125 31.66 -5.88 -2.26
CA GLU A 125 30.25 -5.75 -2.61
C GLU A 125 29.48 -6.03 -1.30
N GLN A 126 29.09 -4.97 -0.58
CA GLN A 126 28.17 -5.09 0.55
C GLN A 126 26.77 -5.42 0.00
N ASP A 127 26.56 -6.72 -0.25
CA ASP A 127 25.29 -7.35 0.05
C ASP A 127 25.05 -7.12 1.55
N ASP A 128 24.09 -6.25 1.86
CA ASP A 128 23.59 -6.04 3.22
C ASP A 128 22.81 -7.31 3.62
N ASP A 129 23.56 -8.34 4.01
CA ASP A 129 23.08 -9.50 4.75
C ASP A 129 22.75 -9.03 6.18
N SER A 130 21.65 -8.29 6.30
CA SER A 130 20.92 -8.26 7.55
C SER A 130 20.24 -9.61 7.69
N ASN A 131 20.89 -10.47 8.47
CA ASN A 131 20.34 -11.62 9.17
C ASN A 131 18.98 -11.27 9.80
N ASP A 132 17.92 -11.28 8.99
CA ASP A 132 16.53 -11.24 9.42
C ASP A 132 16.21 -12.66 9.86
N THR A 133 16.27 -12.88 11.17
CA THR A 133 15.52 -13.97 11.78
C THR A 133 14.07 -13.83 11.32
N ASP A 134 13.62 -14.74 10.46
CA ASP A 134 12.24 -14.87 9.99
C ASP A 134 11.29 -14.96 11.19
N ASP A 135 10.77 -13.81 11.63
CA ASP A 135 9.57 -13.74 12.44
C ASP A 135 8.38 -13.88 11.50
N ASP A 136 7.92 -15.13 11.35
CA ASP A 136 6.73 -15.54 10.58
C ASP A 136 5.41 -14.85 11.02
N SER A 137 5.46 -13.92 11.98
CA SER A 137 4.30 -13.26 12.57
C SER A 137 3.80 -12.04 11.79
N HIS A 138 4.55 -11.54 10.79
CA HIS A 138 4.18 -10.32 10.06
C HIS A 138 4.11 -10.52 8.53
N PRO A 139 3.01 -10.11 7.87
CA PRO A 139 2.86 -10.26 6.43
C PRO A 139 3.93 -9.45 5.70
N SER A 140 4.66 -10.11 4.80
CA SER A 140 5.64 -9.42 3.95
C SER A 140 4.99 -8.29 3.16
N LEU A 141 5.69 -7.16 3.03
CA LEU A 141 5.16 -5.97 2.36
C LEU A 141 4.76 -6.26 0.89
N GLN A 142 5.46 -7.20 0.24
CA GLN A 142 5.10 -7.69 -1.10
C GLN A 142 3.81 -8.52 -1.10
N ALA A 143 3.54 -9.30 -0.04
CA ALA A 143 2.27 -10.00 0.10
C ALA A 143 1.10 -9.03 0.28
N ILE A 144 1.29 -7.95 1.06
CA ILE A 144 0.28 -6.88 1.21
C ILE A 144 -0.06 -6.28 -0.15
N LEU A 145 0.94 -5.92 -0.97
CA LEU A 145 0.72 -5.41 -2.32
C LEU A 145 -0.06 -6.37 -3.23
N ARG A 146 0.26 -7.67 -3.19
CA ARG A 146 -0.44 -8.69 -4.00
C ARG A 146 -1.90 -8.87 -3.58
N LEU A 147 -2.18 -8.70 -2.28
CA LEU A 147 -3.52 -8.82 -1.72
C LEU A 147 -4.31 -7.50 -1.79
N ALA A 148 -3.65 -6.35 -1.93
CA ALA A 148 -4.28 -5.03 -1.90
C ALA A 148 -5.51 -4.87 -2.83
N PRO A 149 -5.53 -5.39 -4.07
CA PRO A 149 -6.72 -5.31 -4.93
C PRO A 149 -7.93 -6.11 -4.43
N PHE A 150 -7.74 -7.03 -3.49
CA PHE A 150 -8.76 -7.95 -2.98
C PHE A 150 -9.17 -7.64 -1.54
N LEU A 151 -8.53 -6.65 -0.91
CA LEU A 151 -8.75 -6.27 0.47
C LEU A 151 -9.38 -4.88 0.56
N GLY A 152 -10.13 -4.63 1.65
CA GLY A 152 -10.63 -3.29 1.95
C GLY A 152 -9.51 -2.39 2.47
N SER A 153 -9.63 -1.08 2.24
CA SER A 153 -8.65 -0.08 2.70
C SER A 153 -8.39 -0.17 4.19
N ASP A 154 -9.43 -0.41 5.00
CA ASP A 154 -9.30 -0.50 6.45
C ASP A 154 -8.45 -1.71 6.87
N THR A 155 -8.56 -2.82 6.13
CA THR A 155 -7.76 -4.03 6.37
C THR A 155 -6.30 -3.80 5.99
N ILE A 156 -6.05 -3.16 4.85
CA ILE A 156 -4.69 -2.86 4.39
C ILE A 156 -4.03 -1.86 5.33
N ASP A 157 -4.77 -0.87 5.80
CA ASP A 157 -4.34 0.09 6.80
C ASP A 157 -3.95 -0.59 8.12
N GLU A 158 -4.73 -1.57 8.56
CA GLU A 158 -4.41 -2.38 9.75
C GLU A 158 -3.14 -3.20 9.51
N MET A 159 -3.01 -3.86 8.36
CA MET A 159 -1.80 -4.60 7.98
C MET A 159 -0.55 -3.70 7.95
N LEU A 160 -0.69 -2.46 7.46
CA LEU A 160 0.36 -1.44 7.47
C LEU A 160 0.65 -0.87 8.87
N GLY A 161 -0.22 -1.12 9.85
CA GLY A 161 0.05 -0.83 11.26
C GLY A 161 1.13 -1.74 11.85
N TYR A 162 1.29 -2.94 11.31
CA TYR A 162 2.23 -3.96 11.80
C TYR A 162 3.56 -4.01 11.02
N VAL A 163 3.71 -3.24 9.94
CA VAL A 163 4.96 -3.19 9.17
C VAL A 163 5.98 -2.30 9.90
N GLU A 164 7.14 -2.86 10.24
CA GLU A 164 8.22 -2.14 10.92
C GLU A 164 8.72 -0.90 10.14
N GLU A 165 9.08 0.13 10.92
CA GLU A 165 9.49 1.45 10.47
C GLU A 165 10.84 1.42 9.75
N GLY A 166 10.83 1.06 8.47
CA GLY A 166 12.05 1.07 7.65
C GLY A 166 11.98 0.28 6.35
N ARG A 167 11.05 -0.67 6.24
CA ARG A 167 10.91 -1.58 5.08
C ARG A 167 10.08 -1.02 3.92
N LEU A 168 9.50 0.17 4.06
CA LEU A 168 8.62 0.78 3.06
C LEU A 168 9.43 1.53 2.00
N SER A 169 9.59 0.92 0.83
CA SER A 169 10.11 1.60 -0.35
C SER A 169 9.02 2.46 -1.01
N ALA A 170 9.45 3.53 -1.65
CA ALA A 170 8.57 4.46 -2.33
C ALA A 170 7.71 3.82 -3.44
N ASP A 171 8.29 2.88 -4.19
CA ASP A 171 7.57 2.13 -5.23
C ASP A 171 6.44 1.30 -4.63
N VAL A 172 6.64 0.76 -3.43
CA VAL A 172 5.60 0.03 -2.71
C VAL A 172 4.50 0.99 -2.23
N ILE A 173 4.86 2.14 -1.66
CA ILE A 173 3.88 3.14 -1.25
C ILE A 173 3.03 3.56 -2.45
N GLN A 174 3.63 3.74 -3.63
CA GLN A 174 2.92 4.05 -4.86
C GLN A 174 1.99 2.92 -5.32
N GLY A 175 2.43 1.66 -5.20
CA GLY A 175 1.58 0.50 -5.50
C GLY A 175 0.41 0.35 -4.53
N LEU A 176 0.57 0.77 -3.28
CA LEU A 176 -0.48 0.72 -2.25
C LEU A 176 -1.41 1.94 -2.26
N ALA A 177 -0.96 3.08 -2.78
CA ALA A 177 -1.69 4.35 -2.79
C ALA A 177 -3.15 4.25 -3.28
N PRO A 178 -3.51 3.45 -4.31
CA PRO A 178 -4.90 3.30 -4.74
C PRO A 178 -5.80 2.52 -3.75
N PHE A 179 -5.21 1.77 -2.83
CA PHE A 179 -5.91 0.78 -2.01
C PHE A 179 -5.97 1.14 -0.53
N ILE A 180 -5.20 2.12 -0.08
CA ILE A 180 -5.14 2.54 1.33
C ILE A 180 -5.96 3.80 1.58
N SER A 181 -6.28 4.09 2.85
CA SER A 181 -6.97 5.34 3.16
C SER A 181 -6.06 6.56 2.97
N LYS A 182 -6.66 7.74 2.74
CA LYS A 182 -5.94 9.01 2.65
C LYS A 182 -5.10 9.31 3.90
N SER A 183 -5.63 9.00 5.08
CA SER A 183 -4.92 9.16 6.36
C SER A 183 -3.72 8.23 6.48
N SER A 184 -3.84 6.99 6.00
CA SER A 184 -2.74 6.04 6.00
C SER A 184 -1.69 6.43 4.97
N LEU A 185 -2.09 6.85 3.76
CA LEU A 185 -1.18 7.41 2.78
C LEU A 185 -0.44 8.65 3.32
N ALA A 186 -1.14 9.55 4.01
CA ALA A 186 -0.52 10.71 4.66
C ALA A 186 0.58 10.28 5.62
N ARG A 187 0.26 9.34 6.51
CA ARG A 187 1.22 8.81 7.48
C ARG A 187 2.41 8.14 6.81
N LEU A 188 2.21 7.43 5.70
CA LEU A 188 3.30 6.79 4.95
C LEU A 188 4.18 7.82 4.24
N VAL A 189 3.57 8.84 3.62
CA VAL A 189 4.27 9.93 2.93
C VAL A 189 5.06 10.79 3.91
N ASP A 190 4.45 11.19 5.03
CA ASP A 190 5.11 11.96 6.09
C ASP A 190 6.32 11.19 6.66
N LYS A 191 6.18 9.87 6.85
CA LYS A 191 7.27 9.00 7.32
C LYS A 191 8.38 8.83 6.29
N ALA A 192 8.03 8.76 5.00
CA ALA A 192 9.00 8.55 3.93
C ALA A 192 9.68 9.86 3.48
N ALA A 193 9.05 11.02 3.72
CA ALA A 193 9.61 12.36 3.49
C ALA A 193 10.82 12.67 4.39
N LEU A 194 11.06 11.90 5.46
CA LEU A 194 12.23 11.99 6.34
C LEU A 194 13.56 11.50 5.72
N GLY A 195 13.64 11.37 4.39
CA GLY A 195 14.92 11.22 3.68
C GLY A 195 15.10 9.98 2.80
N LYS A 196 14.03 9.28 2.38
CA LYS A 196 14.15 8.09 1.50
C LYS A 196 13.38 8.13 0.17
N LEU A 197 12.58 9.17 -0.10
CA LEU A 197 11.76 9.26 -1.31
C LEU A 197 12.50 9.97 -2.45
N ASP A 198 12.67 9.30 -3.59
CA ASP A 198 13.14 9.93 -4.84
C ASP A 198 12.04 10.85 -5.43
N MET A 199 12.45 11.92 -6.11
CA MET A 199 11.58 12.95 -6.67
C MET A 199 10.56 12.40 -7.66
N ARG A 200 10.97 11.40 -8.46
CA ARG A 200 10.09 10.71 -9.42
C ARG A 200 8.98 9.92 -8.73
N GLN A 201 9.28 9.38 -7.55
CA GLN A 201 8.37 8.51 -6.82
C GLN A 201 7.32 9.32 -6.07
N LEU A 202 7.68 10.49 -5.52
CA LEU A 202 6.73 11.44 -4.92
C LEU A 202 5.71 11.98 -5.93
N GLY A 203 6.15 12.30 -7.16
CA GLY A 203 5.23 12.70 -8.23
C GLY A 203 4.19 11.62 -8.57
N GLY A 204 4.56 10.34 -8.46
CA GLY A 204 3.66 9.21 -8.65
C GLY A 204 2.57 9.07 -7.58
N LEU A 205 2.80 9.63 -6.39
CA LEU A 205 1.82 9.66 -5.30
C LEU A 205 0.82 10.81 -5.44
N ALA A 206 1.20 11.87 -6.15
CA ALA A 206 0.43 13.11 -6.27
C ALA A 206 -1.07 12.94 -6.62
N PRO A 207 -1.48 12.03 -7.53
CA PRO A 207 -2.91 11.81 -7.83
C PRO A 207 -3.74 11.29 -6.66
N PHE A 208 -3.09 10.69 -5.67
CA PHE A 208 -3.73 10.06 -4.51
C PHE A 208 -3.67 10.93 -3.25
N LEU A 209 -2.90 12.02 -3.30
CA LEU A 209 -2.80 13.00 -2.23
C LEU A 209 -3.97 13.98 -2.31
N ASP A 210 -4.46 14.41 -1.14
CA ASP A 210 -5.34 15.55 -1.04
C ASP A 210 -4.57 16.88 -0.98
N THR A 211 -5.32 17.96 -1.09
CA THR A 211 -4.77 19.32 -1.10
C THR A 211 -3.98 19.64 0.17
N GLU A 212 -4.42 19.17 1.34
CA GLU A 212 -3.74 19.44 2.61
C GLU A 212 -2.38 18.73 2.68
N GLN A 213 -2.29 17.50 2.18
CA GLN A 213 -1.04 16.76 2.06
C GLN A 213 -0.07 17.44 1.09
N ILE A 214 -0.56 17.86 -0.07
CA ILE A 214 0.26 18.56 -1.07
C ILE A 214 0.77 19.88 -0.50
N ASP A 215 -0.09 20.65 0.17
CA ASP A 215 0.28 21.94 0.77
C ASP A 215 1.34 21.77 1.86
N ARG A 216 1.26 20.69 2.66
CA ARG A 216 2.29 20.33 3.64
C ARG A 216 3.62 20.01 2.98
N LEU A 217 3.64 19.23 1.89
CA LEU A 217 4.86 18.95 1.14
C LEU A 217 5.46 20.22 0.55
N VAL A 218 4.62 21.12 0.00
CA VAL A 218 5.07 22.42 -0.49
C VAL A 218 5.70 23.23 0.64
N LEU A 219 5.06 23.30 1.82
CA LEU A 219 5.61 24.00 2.98
C LEU A 219 6.97 23.40 3.43
N GLN A 220 7.10 22.08 3.45
CA GLN A 220 8.36 21.40 3.76
C GLN A 220 9.46 21.75 2.76
N ALA A 221 9.13 21.92 1.47
CA ALA A 221 10.09 22.35 0.46
C ALA A 221 10.53 23.81 0.69
N GLU A 222 9.60 24.67 1.09
CA GLU A 222 9.88 26.06 1.44
C GLU A 222 10.79 26.18 2.68
N GLU A 223 10.66 25.26 3.64
CA GLU A 223 11.52 25.16 4.82
C GLU A 223 12.89 24.52 4.54
N GLY A 224 13.08 23.97 3.34
CA GLY A 224 14.32 23.31 2.91
C GLY A 224 14.45 21.86 3.40
N THR A 225 13.36 21.28 3.93
CA THR A 225 13.33 19.87 4.39
C THR A 225 13.33 18.90 3.21
N ILE A 226 12.72 19.28 2.09
CA ILE A 226 12.69 18.49 0.85
C ILE A 226 13.16 19.33 -0.35
N ASP A 227 13.65 18.67 -1.39
CA ASP A 227 14.11 19.33 -2.62
C ASP A 227 12.93 20.03 -3.34
N TRP A 228 13.16 21.26 -3.79
CA TRP A 228 12.19 22.04 -4.58
C TRP A 228 11.72 21.32 -5.85
N GLN A 229 12.54 20.44 -6.44
CA GLN A 229 12.13 19.63 -7.58
C GLN A 229 10.88 18.79 -7.31
N VAL A 230 10.60 18.44 -6.04
CA VAL A 230 9.35 17.79 -5.63
C VAL A 230 8.15 18.70 -5.89
N VAL A 231 8.25 20.00 -5.59
CA VAL A 231 7.18 20.98 -5.86
C VAL A 231 6.86 21.05 -7.35
N GLN A 232 7.88 20.94 -8.22
CA GLN A 232 7.68 20.88 -9.67
C GLN A 232 6.94 19.60 -10.10
N ALA A 233 7.26 18.45 -9.50
CA ALA A 233 6.56 17.20 -9.78
C ALA A 233 5.10 17.21 -9.29
N LEU A 234 4.83 17.89 -8.17
CA LEU A 234 3.49 18.07 -7.63
C LEU A 234 2.68 19.13 -8.37
N ALA A 235 3.31 20.00 -9.17
CA ALA A 235 2.70 21.18 -9.78
C ALA A 235 1.33 20.97 -10.45
N PRO A 236 1.05 19.86 -11.17
CA PRO A 236 -0.27 19.62 -11.75
C PRO A 236 -1.40 19.45 -10.72
N PHE A 237 -1.05 19.12 -9.47
CA PHE A 237 -1.98 18.80 -8.38
C PHE A 237 -1.99 19.87 -7.28
N ILE A 238 -1.08 20.86 -7.32
CA ILE A 238 -1.07 21.99 -6.39
C ILE A 238 -2.29 22.87 -6.65
N SER A 239 -2.93 23.34 -5.57
CA SER A 239 -4.05 24.26 -5.67
C SER A 239 -3.62 25.63 -6.22
N ARG A 240 -4.55 26.35 -6.87
CA ARG A 240 -4.25 27.71 -7.36
C ARG A 240 -3.87 28.66 -6.24
N ASP A 241 -4.56 28.58 -5.10
CA ASP A 241 -4.28 29.41 -3.93
C ASP A 241 -2.86 29.16 -3.41
N THR A 242 -2.41 27.90 -3.43
CA THR A 242 -1.05 27.53 -3.02
C THR A 242 -0.01 28.04 -4.02
N LEU A 243 -0.26 27.94 -5.32
CA LEU A 243 0.61 28.50 -6.37
C LEU A 243 0.71 30.02 -6.27
N ASP A 244 -0.40 30.71 -6.04
CA ASP A 244 -0.44 32.17 -5.88
C ASP A 244 0.36 32.61 -4.63
N ARG A 245 0.22 31.88 -3.52
CA ARG A 245 1.03 32.09 -2.31
C ARG A 245 2.53 31.91 -2.57
N LEU A 246 2.93 30.91 -3.38
CA LEU A 246 4.34 30.72 -3.76
C LEU A 246 4.87 31.91 -4.56
N VAL A 247 4.06 32.46 -5.46
CA VAL A 247 4.41 33.65 -6.25
C VAL A 247 4.56 34.88 -5.34
N ASP A 248 3.65 35.10 -4.39
CA ASP A 248 3.76 36.21 -3.43
C ASP A 248 5.02 36.09 -2.55
N ARG A 249 5.48 34.86 -2.28
CA ARG A 249 6.73 34.63 -1.54
C ARG A 249 7.99 34.97 -2.33
N ILE A 250 7.97 34.89 -3.66
CA ILE A 250 9.06 35.47 -4.48
C ILE A 250 9.11 36.97 -4.29
N ALA A 251 7.96 37.64 -4.30
CA ALA A 251 7.89 39.08 -4.10
C ALA A 251 8.50 39.48 -2.74
N ALA A 252 8.35 38.63 -1.73
CA ALA A 252 8.97 38.78 -0.42
C ALA A 252 10.46 38.36 -0.36
N GLY A 253 11.05 37.87 -1.46
CA GLY A 253 12.44 37.40 -1.53
C GLY A 253 12.71 36.09 -0.80
N SER A 254 11.66 35.33 -0.48
CA SER A 254 11.76 34.09 0.31
C SER A 254 12.09 32.86 -0.53
N ILE A 255 11.92 32.94 -1.85
CA ILE A 255 12.07 31.85 -2.81
C ILE A 255 12.82 32.41 -4.03
N ASP A 256 13.77 31.66 -4.58
CA ASP A 256 14.48 32.06 -5.81
C ASP A 256 13.51 31.95 -6.99
N ALA A 257 13.44 32.99 -7.82
CA ALA A 257 12.54 32.98 -8.95
C ALA A 257 12.85 31.93 -10.03
N ARG A 258 14.08 31.42 -10.08
CA ARG A 258 14.40 30.26 -10.92
C ARG A 258 13.60 29.02 -10.51
N GLN A 259 13.23 28.91 -9.25
CA GLN A 259 12.46 27.77 -8.72
C GLN A 259 11.01 27.78 -9.26
N ILE A 260 10.41 28.96 -9.45
CA ILE A 260 9.03 29.09 -9.96
C ILE A 260 8.92 28.96 -11.48
N VAL A 261 10.01 29.11 -12.24
CA VAL A 261 9.98 28.89 -13.71
C VAL A 261 9.39 27.52 -14.08
N GLY A 262 9.73 26.47 -13.34
CA GLY A 262 9.18 25.12 -13.57
C GLY A 262 7.67 25.01 -13.31
N LEU A 263 7.10 25.93 -12.53
CA LEU A 263 5.67 26.00 -12.23
C LEU A 263 4.87 26.84 -13.25
N ALA A 264 5.56 27.57 -14.14
CA ALA A 264 4.94 28.50 -15.10
C ALA A 264 3.74 27.93 -15.90
N PRO A 265 3.74 26.65 -16.35
CA PRO A 265 2.58 26.08 -17.05
C PRO A 265 1.30 26.01 -16.22
N PHE A 266 1.43 26.02 -14.89
CA PHE A 266 0.34 25.82 -13.93
C PHE A 266 -0.08 27.12 -13.23
N LEU A 267 0.71 28.20 -13.37
CA LEU A 267 0.41 29.49 -12.79
C LEU A 267 -0.80 30.15 -13.46
N SER A 268 -1.53 30.96 -12.68
CA SER A 268 -2.58 31.79 -13.24
C SER A 268 -1.98 32.97 -14.01
N ARG A 269 -2.78 33.59 -14.89
CA ARG A 269 -2.34 34.79 -15.61
C ARG A 269 -1.97 35.93 -14.66
N GLU A 270 -2.73 36.08 -13.57
CA GLU A 270 -2.47 37.09 -12.55
C GLU A 270 -1.12 36.84 -11.86
N SER A 271 -0.81 35.59 -11.52
CA SER A 271 0.47 35.25 -10.88
C SER A 271 1.64 35.45 -11.84
N ILE A 272 1.48 35.14 -13.13
CA ILE A 272 2.50 35.44 -14.15
C ILE A 272 2.71 36.96 -14.27
N GLU A 273 1.65 37.76 -14.31
CA GLU A 273 1.75 39.22 -14.35
C GLU A 273 2.48 39.78 -13.12
N LYS A 274 2.16 39.28 -11.91
CA LYS A 274 2.89 39.62 -10.68
C LYS A 274 4.38 39.28 -10.79
N LEU A 275 4.75 38.12 -11.35
CA LEU A 275 6.17 37.77 -11.57
C LEU A 275 6.84 38.73 -12.56
N LEU A 276 6.12 39.17 -13.59
CA LEU A 276 6.65 40.09 -14.61
C LEU A 276 6.96 41.47 -14.07
N GLU A 277 6.15 41.99 -13.14
CA GLU A 277 6.45 43.24 -12.44
C GLU A 277 7.80 43.17 -11.69
N HIS A 278 8.16 41.99 -11.18
CA HIS A 278 9.44 41.74 -10.53
C HIS A 278 10.61 41.59 -11.53
N VAL A 279 10.33 41.22 -12.79
CA VAL A 279 11.33 41.31 -13.88
C VAL A 279 11.62 42.77 -14.21
N GLU A 280 10.58 43.60 -14.33
CA GLU A 280 10.74 45.02 -14.66
C GLU A 280 11.50 45.80 -13.57
N SER A 281 11.38 45.41 -12.30
CA SER A 281 12.12 46.01 -11.19
C SER A 281 13.62 45.64 -11.18
N GLY A 282 14.06 44.72 -12.05
CA GLY A 282 15.45 44.30 -12.19
C GLY A 282 15.89 43.24 -11.16
N LEU A 283 14.94 42.65 -10.43
CA LEU A 283 15.19 41.55 -9.50
C LEU A 283 15.38 40.22 -10.24
N LEU A 284 14.84 40.10 -11.45
CA LEU A 284 14.89 38.88 -12.26
C LEU A 284 15.65 39.12 -13.57
N GLY A 285 16.49 38.16 -13.95
CA GLY A 285 17.30 38.23 -15.16
C GLY A 285 16.51 37.95 -16.44
N ALA A 286 17.13 38.29 -17.59
CA ALA A 286 16.56 38.04 -18.92
C ALA A 286 16.38 36.54 -19.24
N ASP A 287 17.13 35.68 -18.56
CA ASP A 287 17.02 34.22 -18.60
C ASP A 287 15.66 33.73 -18.10
N ILE A 288 15.16 34.30 -16.99
CA ILE A 288 13.83 33.97 -16.44
C ILE A 288 12.74 34.44 -17.40
N LEU A 289 12.87 35.65 -17.95
CA LEU A 289 11.92 36.17 -18.95
C LEU A 289 11.83 35.25 -20.18
N SER A 290 12.96 34.73 -20.65
CA SER A 290 12.98 33.79 -21.79
C SER A 290 12.21 32.50 -21.51
N SER A 291 12.24 32.04 -20.25
CA SER A 291 11.56 30.82 -19.82
C SER A 291 10.06 31.03 -19.55
N LEU A 292 9.67 32.24 -19.13
CA LEU A 292 8.27 32.61 -18.96
C LEU A 292 7.61 33.03 -20.28
N ALA A 293 8.37 33.46 -21.29
CA ALA A 293 7.87 33.95 -22.57
C ALA A 293 6.77 33.09 -23.24
N PRO A 294 6.83 31.74 -23.23
CA PRO A 294 5.77 30.91 -23.82
C PRO A 294 4.39 31.07 -23.15
N PHE A 295 4.37 31.54 -21.90
CA PHE A 295 3.17 31.65 -21.07
C PHE A 295 2.66 33.11 -20.96
N ILE A 296 3.32 34.06 -21.64
CA ILE A 296 3.02 35.49 -21.61
C ILE A 296 2.35 35.91 -22.91
N HIS A 297 1.38 36.82 -22.84
CA HIS A 297 0.80 37.42 -24.05
C HIS A 297 1.82 38.24 -24.80
N LYS A 298 1.82 38.12 -26.14
CA LYS A 298 2.76 38.80 -27.03
C LYS A 298 2.89 40.31 -26.75
N GLU A 299 1.77 40.99 -26.53
CA GLU A 299 1.73 42.43 -26.24
C GLU A 299 2.43 42.79 -24.92
N ALA A 300 2.21 41.97 -23.87
CA ALA A 300 2.86 42.14 -22.58
C ALA A 300 4.38 41.90 -22.70
N LEU A 301 4.79 40.85 -23.41
CA LEU A 301 6.20 40.54 -23.64
C LEU A 301 6.91 41.65 -24.43
N GLU A 302 6.30 42.17 -25.49
CA GLU A 302 6.86 43.27 -26.29
C GLU A 302 7.05 44.55 -25.45
N LYS A 303 6.08 44.88 -24.59
CA LYS A 303 6.17 46.02 -23.67
C LYS A 303 7.34 45.86 -22.69
N LEU A 304 7.49 44.67 -22.13
CA LEU A 304 8.52 44.34 -21.15
C LEU A 304 9.92 44.39 -21.77
N VAL A 305 10.11 43.79 -22.95
CA VAL A 305 11.38 43.82 -23.69
C VAL A 305 11.75 45.25 -24.09
N ARG A 306 10.80 46.07 -24.55
CA ARG A 306 11.05 47.50 -24.84
C ARG A 306 11.50 48.26 -23.59
N GLY A 307 10.82 48.07 -22.47
CA GLY A 307 11.20 48.68 -21.19
C GLY A 307 12.60 48.28 -20.70
N MET A 308 13.00 47.02 -20.90
CA MET A 308 14.35 46.55 -20.58
C MET A 308 15.43 47.16 -21.51
N LEU A 309 15.15 47.30 -22.81
CA LEU A 309 16.06 47.94 -23.76
C LEU A 309 16.28 49.42 -23.44
N GLU A 310 15.23 50.14 -23.05
CA GLU A 310 15.34 51.55 -22.65
C GLU A 310 16.16 51.73 -21.36
N LYS A 311 15.97 50.85 -20.37
CA LYS A 311 16.76 50.84 -19.11
C LYS A 311 18.24 50.47 -19.32
N THR A 312 18.54 49.57 -20.26
CA THR A 312 19.94 49.19 -20.56
C THR A 312 20.67 50.26 -21.37
N LEU A 313 19.99 50.94 -22.29
CA LEU A 313 20.55 52.08 -23.03
C LEU A 313 20.85 53.29 -22.13
N THR A 314 20.02 53.53 -21.10
CA THR A 314 20.25 54.62 -20.13
C THR A 314 21.39 54.31 -19.16
N ARG A 315 21.54 53.05 -18.70
CA ARG A 315 22.67 52.62 -17.85
C ARG A 315 24.02 52.58 -18.55
N SER A 316 24.05 52.52 -19.88
CA SER A 316 25.30 52.49 -20.67
C SER A 316 25.77 53.89 -21.09
N ALA A 317 25.02 54.94 -20.75
CA ALA A 317 25.29 56.34 -21.07
C ALA A 317 25.74 57.18 -19.85
N GLU A 318 25.73 56.61 -18.64
CA GLU A 318 26.36 57.13 -17.42
C GLU A 318 27.74 56.47 -17.20
#